data_AF-A0A4U5Q5P3-F1
#
_entry.id   AF-A0A4U5Q5P3-F1
#
_cell.length_a   1.000
_cell.length_b   1.000
_cell.length_c   1.000
_cell.angle_alpha   90.00
_cell.angle_beta   90.00
_cell.angle_gamma   90.00
#
_symmetry.space_group_name_H-M   'P 1'
#
loop_
_entity.id
_entity.type
_entity.pdbx_description
1 polymer ?
#
loop_
_entity_poly.entity_id
_entity_poly.type
_entity_poly.pdbx_seq_one_letter_code
_entity_poly.pdbx_strand_id
1 'polypeptide(L)'
;MDVDHYNVLGLPSGEEGAKLTEKEIAKAYKLKALVLHPDKRLDDPNAHENFQKLKLSYEVLKDEKARKLFDDLLRAKREQRARRGQQDAKRRRMVSDLEERERAAFAVDPAEVERRRVEKIDRELRAQVDKIKAMFANKGVPVVKKETVGVKESRIEEDEKKILNVRWEKVDSEGYSAERLRELFSKFGEVKDVVIRSNKEKKKRGQALVEMATEEAAVAALGNVYGNLSNPLLVLPYGKKVAATTIPTRESDGLNIFSGINHQAYEDNILEKLQKAAENQRQKA
;
A
#
# COMPACT_ATOMS: atom_id res chain seq x y z
N MET A 1 -8.20 -28.67 43.26
CA MET A 1 -7.91 -29.27 41.95
C MET A 1 -9.24 -29.40 41.23
N ASP A 2 -9.53 -28.52 40.27
CA ASP A 2 -10.75 -28.59 39.48
C ASP A 2 -10.57 -29.63 38.37
N VAL A 3 -10.60 -30.91 38.76
CA VAL A 3 -10.41 -32.02 37.83
C VAL A 3 -11.74 -32.31 37.14
N ASP A 4 -11.71 -32.34 35.81
CA ASP A 4 -12.88 -32.76 35.03
C ASP A 4 -12.97 -34.30 35.05
N HIS A 5 -13.88 -34.83 35.86
CA HIS A 5 -14.07 -36.27 36.06
C HIS A 5 -14.47 -36.99 34.77
N TYR A 6 -15.22 -36.35 33.86
CA TYR A 6 -15.59 -36.94 32.58
C TYR A 6 -14.36 -37.10 31.68
N ASN A 7 -13.51 -36.07 31.61
CA ASN A 7 -12.26 -36.12 30.82
C ASN A 7 -11.30 -37.19 31.38
N VAL A 8 -11.23 -37.35 32.71
CA VAL A 8 -10.43 -38.40 33.34
C VAL A 8 -10.92 -39.79 32.96
N LEU A 9 -12.21 -40.01 32.72
CA LEU A 9 -12.75 -41.28 32.19
C LEU A 9 -12.65 -41.38 30.65
N GLY A 10 -12.31 -40.29 29.97
CA GLY A 10 -12.26 -40.23 28.50
C GLY A 10 -13.64 -40.06 27.86
N LEU A 11 -14.56 -39.48 28.61
CA LEU A 11 -15.94 -39.21 28.21
C LEU A 11 -16.09 -37.72 27.87
N PRO A 12 -17.04 -37.35 26.99
CA PRO A 12 -17.31 -35.95 26.70
C PRO A 12 -17.81 -35.23 27.96
N SER A 13 -17.31 -34.03 28.20
CA SER A 13 -17.71 -33.18 29.33
C SER A 13 -18.82 -32.21 28.93
N GLY A 14 -19.62 -31.77 29.91
CA GLY A 14 -20.71 -30.82 29.69
C GLY A 14 -22.07 -31.49 29.48
N GLU A 15 -22.87 -30.97 28.54
CA GLU A 15 -24.24 -31.46 28.32
C GLU A 15 -24.30 -32.88 27.76
N GLU A 16 -23.28 -33.28 26.99
CA GLU A 16 -23.12 -34.65 26.53
C GLU A 16 -22.77 -35.56 27.70
N GLY A 17 -21.83 -35.14 28.56
CA GLY A 17 -21.46 -35.83 29.79
C GLY A 17 -22.64 -36.10 30.72
N ALA A 18 -23.55 -35.12 30.88
CA ALA A 18 -24.75 -35.26 31.71
C ALA A 18 -25.77 -36.27 31.15
N LYS A 19 -25.77 -36.53 29.83
CA LYS A 19 -26.68 -37.48 29.17
C LYS A 19 -26.22 -38.94 29.27
N LEU A 20 -24.95 -39.18 29.65
CA LEU A 20 -24.42 -40.54 29.72
C LEU A 20 -25.11 -41.38 30.79
N THR A 21 -25.33 -42.64 30.48
CA THR A 21 -25.86 -43.62 31.44
C THR A 21 -24.76 -44.16 32.35
N GLU A 22 -25.13 -44.59 33.56
CA GLU A 22 -24.18 -45.21 34.50
C GLU A 22 -23.44 -46.42 33.89
N LYS A 23 -24.11 -47.16 32.99
CA LYS A 23 -23.54 -48.31 32.28
C LYS A 23 -22.39 -47.88 31.36
N GLU A 24 -22.54 -46.77 30.66
CA GLU A 24 -21.51 -46.22 29.77
C GLU A 24 -20.32 -45.72 30.59
N ILE A 25 -20.58 -45.05 31.71
CA ILE A 25 -19.55 -44.56 32.65
C ILE A 25 -18.76 -45.75 33.22
N ALA A 26 -19.45 -46.81 33.67
CA ALA A 26 -18.82 -48.01 34.19
C ALA A 26 -17.99 -48.75 33.12
N LYS A 27 -18.49 -48.81 31.87
CA LYS A 27 -17.77 -49.39 30.74
C LYS A 27 -16.49 -48.60 30.44
N ALA A 28 -16.58 -47.27 30.38
CA ALA A 28 -15.43 -46.40 30.15
C ALA A 28 -14.38 -46.53 31.27
N TYR A 29 -14.82 -46.55 32.54
CA TYR A 29 -13.94 -46.80 33.68
C TYR A 29 -13.22 -48.14 33.55
N LYS A 30 -13.93 -49.24 33.24
CA LYS A 30 -13.31 -50.56 33.09
C LYS A 30 -12.25 -50.58 31.99
N LEU A 31 -12.56 -49.99 30.83
CA LEU A 31 -11.61 -49.90 29.71
C LEU A 31 -10.36 -49.09 30.11
N LYS A 32 -10.56 -47.94 30.75
CA LYS A 32 -9.47 -47.04 31.12
C LYS A 32 -8.64 -47.57 32.29
N ALA A 33 -9.26 -48.28 33.23
CA ALA A 33 -8.57 -48.95 34.34
C ALA A 33 -7.64 -50.07 33.85
N LEU A 34 -8.03 -50.81 32.80
CA LEU A 34 -7.17 -51.83 32.18
C LEU A 34 -5.93 -51.24 31.51
N VAL A 35 -6.04 -50.02 30.98
CA VAL A 35 -4.95 -49.29 30.30
C VAL A 35 -4.04 -48.59 31.32
N LEU A 36 -4.63 -47.95 32.33
CA LEU A 36 -3.92 -47.17 33.33
C LEU A 36 -3.55 -47.96 34.59
N HIS A 37 -3.65 -49.29 34.56
CA HIS A 37 -3.33 -50.12 35.72
C HIS A 37 -1.83 -50.00 36.07
N PRO A 38 -1.46 -49.72 37.34
CA PRO A 38 -0.06 -49.51 37.72
C PRO A 38 0.82 -50.74 37.46
N ASP A 39 0.26 -51.95 37.58
CA ASP A 39 0.97 -53.22 37.29
C ASP A 39 1.46 -53.34 35.83
N LYS A 40 0.78 -52.70 34.88
CA LYS A 40 1.18 -52.71 33.46
C LYS A 40 2.11 -51.54 33.11
N ARG A 41 2.27 -50.57 34.01
CA ARG A 41 2.97 -49.30 33.79
C ARG A 41 3.97 -49.05 34.92
N LEU A 42 4.84 -50.03 35.12
CA LEU A 42 5.91 -49.98 36.14
C LEU A 42 6.94 -48.89 35.83
N ASP A 43 7.11 -48.50 34.56
CA ASP A 43 8.06 -47.48 34.12
C ASP A 43 7.58 -46.03 34.39
N ASP A 44 6.28 -45.84 34.64
CA ASP A 44 5.69 -44.52 34.82
C ASP A 44 5.54 -44.19 36.32
N PRO A 45 6.31 -43.25 36.89
CA PRO A 45 6.22 -42.90 38.31
C PRO A 45 4.84 -42.30 38.68
N ASN A 46 4.13 -41.73 37.70
CA ASN A 46 2.80 -41.16 37.87
C ASN A 46 1.65 -42.17 37.64
N ALA A 47 1.94 -43.44 37.34
CA ALA A 47 0.91 -44.44 37.06
C ALA A 47 -0.06 -44.62 38.22
N HIS A 48 0.47 -44.67 39.45
CA HIS A 48 -0.32 -44.80 40.66
C HIS A 48 -1.26 -43.61 40.88
N GLU A 49 -0.75 -42.38 40.79
CA GLU A 49 -1.58 -41.16 40.94
C GLU A 49 -2.67 -41.07 39.88
N ASN A 50 -2.36 -41.41 38.63
CA ASN A 50 -3.34 -41.36 37.55
C ASN A 50 -4.45 -42.41 37.74
N PHE A 51 -4.09 -43.60 38.24
CA PHE A 51 -5.07 -44.63 38.59
C PHE A 51 -5.94 -44.20 39.78
N GLN A 52 -5.35 -43.57 40.80
CA GLN A 52 -6.12 -42.98 41.90
C GLN A 52 -7.10 -41.91 41.40
N LYS A 53 -6.66 -40.99 40.54
CA LYS A 53 -7.51 -39.96 39.92
C LYS A 53 -8.66 -40.58 39.11
N LEU A 54 -8.38 -41.66 38.37
CA LEU A 54 -9.39 -42.41 37.63
C LEU A 54 -10.43 -43.03 38.58
N LYS A 55 -9.99 -43.67 39.66
CA LYS A 55 -10.87 -44.29 40.66
C LYS A 55 -11.76 -43.24 41.34
N LEU A 56 -11.17 -42.14 41.82
CA LEU A 56 -11.91 -41.04 42.45
C LEU A 56 -12.94 -40.42 41.50
N SER A 57 -12.57 -40.24 40.23
CA SER A 57 -13.49 -39.70 39.21
C SER A 57 -14.66 -40.64 38.95
N TYR A 58 -14.44 -41.96 38.95
CA TYR A 58 -15.52 -42.94 38.82
C TYR A 58 -16.43 -42.95 40.06
N GLU A 59 -15.88 -42.84 41.27
CA GLU A 59 -16.67 -42.80 42.50
C GLU A 59 -17.63 -41.59 42.53
N VAL A 60 -17.16 -40.41 42.09
CA VAL A 60 -18.00 -39.20 41.98
C VAL A 60 -19.07 -39.33 40.90
N LEU A 61 -18.74 -39.91 39.74
CA LEU A 61 -19.69 -40.05 38.63
C LEU A 61 -20.68 -41.21 38.80
N LYS A 62 -20.37 -42.17 39.68
CA LYS A 62 -21.23 -43.30 40.02
C LYS A 62 -22.39 -42.89 40.93
N ASP A 63 -22.16 -41.96 41.86
CA ASP A 63 -23.24 -41.43 42.72
C ASP A 63 -24.01 -40.34 41.97
N GLU A 64 -25.30 -40.59 41.73
CA GLU A 64 -26.20 -39.67 41.03
C GLU A 64 -26.26 -38.29 41.70
N LYS A 65 -26.23 -38.24 43.05
CA LYS A 65 -26.26 -36.97 43.79
C LYS A 65 -24.97 -36.19 43.59
N ALA A 66 -23.83 -36.85 43.73
CA ALA A 66 -22.52 -36.23 43.54
C ALA A 66 -22.33 -35.78 42.09
N ARG A 67 -22.78 -36.58 41.11
CA ARG A 67 -22.78 -36.24 39.69
C ARG A 67 -23.59 -34.99 39.40
N LYS A 68 -24.82 -34.89 39.93
CA LYS A 68 -25.65 -33.70 39.73
C LYS A 68 -25.01 -32.44 40.30
N LEU A 69 -24.45 -32.51 41.50
CA LEU A 69 -23.74 -31.37 42.11
C LEU A 69 -22.52 -30.97 41.29
N PHE A 70 -21.76 -31.94 40.78
CA PHE A 70 -20.63 -31.69 39.91
C PHE A 70 -21.06 -31.02 38.60
N ASP A 71 -22.12 -31.51 37.95
CA ASP A 71 -22.66 -30.92 36.73
C ASP A 71 -23.17 -29.49 36.96
N ASP A 72 -23.82 -29.22 38.10
CA ASP A 72 -24.25 -27.88 38.51
C ASP A 72 -23.05 -26.93 38.73
N LEU A 73 -21.97 -27.41 39.36
CA LEU A 73 -20.73 -26.66 39.52
C LEU A 73 -20.07 -26.35 38.17
N LEU A 74 -20.03 -27.31 37.25
CA LEU A 74 -19.50 -27.10 35.90
C LEU A 74 -20.32 -26.05 35.14
N ARG A 75 -21.66 -26.09 35.26
CA ARG A 75 -22.55 -25.08 34.67
C ARG A 75 -22.29 -23.70 35.26
N ALA A 76 -22.26 -23.59 36.58
CA ALA A 76 -22.00 -22.33 37.29
C ALA A 76 -20.63 -21.73 36.92
N LYS A 77 -19.59 -22.58 36.83
CA LYS A 77 -18.25 -22.16 36.43
C LYS A 77 -18.20 -21.67 34.98
N ARG A 78 -18.90 -22.34 34.06
CA ARG A 78 -19.02 -21.92 32.66
C ARG A 78 -19.72 -20.56 32.55
N GLU A 79 -20.82 -20.39 33.27
CA GLU A 79 -21.56 -19.14 33.32
C GLU A 79 -20.72 -18.00 33.93
N GLN A 80 -20.01 -18.27 35.02
CA GLN A 80 -19.11 -17.29 35.64
C GLN A 80 -17.99 -16.87 34.68
N ARG A 81 -17.41 -17.81 33.93
CA ARG A 81 -16.39 -17.52 32.92
C ARG A 81 -16.95 -16.69 31.77
N ALA A 82 -18.16 -17.01 31.30
CA ALA A 82 -18.84 -16.22 30.27
C ALA A 82 -19.14 -14.79 30.75
N ARG A 83 -19.66 -14.64 31.97
CA ARG A 83 -19.96 -13.33 32.58
C ARG A 83 -18.70 -12.49 32.76
N ARG A 84 -17.60 -13.10 33.27
CA ARG A 84 -16.30 -12.42 33.37
C ARG A 84 -15.78 -12.01 31.99
N GLY A 85 -15.86 -12.89 30.99
CA GLY A 85 -15.47 -12.57 29.62
C GLY A 85 -16.26 -11.39 29.02
N GLN A 86 -17.57 -11.30 29.27
CA GLN A 86 -18.39 -10.15 28.85
C GLN A 86 -17.98 -8.86 29.56
N GLN A 87 -17.71 -8.93 30.87
CA GLN A 87 -17.25 -7.78 31.65
C GLN A 87 -15.87 -7.30 31.19
N ASP A 88 -14.95 -8.22 30.90
CA ASP A 88 -13.60 -7.90 30.44
C ASP A 88 -13.62 -7.31 29.03
N ALA A 89 -14.48 -7.81 28.13
CA ALA A 89 -14.68 -7.21 26.82
C ALA A 89 -15.22 -5.77 26.94
N LYS A 90 -16.20 -5.54 27.82
CA LYS A 90 -16.72 -4.19 28.09
C LYS A 90 -15.65 -3.27 28.67
N ARG A 91 -14.88 -3.74 29.66
CA ARG A 91 -13.76 -2.99 30.25
C ARG A 91 -12.72 -2.63 29.20
N ARG A 92 -12.30 -3.58 28.36
CA ARG A 92 -11.32 -3.35 27.30
C ARG A 92 -11.80 -2.29 26.30
N ARG A 93 -13.08 -2.32 25.93
CA ARG A 93 -13.68 -1.27 25.07
C ARG A 93 -13.65 0.10 25.75
N MET A 94 -14.03 0.19 27.03
CA MET A 94 -13.99 1.45 27.77
C MET A 94 -12.57 1.99 27.92
N VAL A 95 -11.58 1.12 28.16
CA VAL A 95 -10.17 1.54 28.24
C VAL A 95 -9.67 2.05 26.89
N SER A 96 -9.96 1.35 25.80
CA SER A 96 -9.55 1.78 24.45
C SER A 96 -10.18 3.13 24.06
N ASP A 97 -11.46 3.32 24.38
CA ASP A 97 -12.17 4.59 24.14
C ASP A 97 -11.58 5.74 24.99
N LEU A 98 -11.20 5.46 26.25
CA LEU A 98 -10.53 6.43 27.11
C LEU A 98 -9.14 6.78 26.59
N GLU A 99 -8.32 5.79 26.25
CA GLU A 99 -6.97 5.98 25.69
C GLU A 99 -6.99 6.76 24.37
N GLU A 100 -7.99 6.53 23.51
CA GLU A 100 -8.13 7.28 22.26
C GLU A 100 -8.48 8.74 22.51
N ARG A 101 -9.38 9.02 23.46
CA ARG A 101 -9.68 10.41 23.87
C ARG A 101 -8.48 11.09 24.48
N GLU A 102 -7.75 10.40 25.36
CA GLU A 102 -6.52 10.93 25.94
C GLU A 102 -5.48 11.19 24.84
N ARG A 103 -5.28 10.25 23.92
CA ARG A 103 -4.37 10.44 22.79
C ARG A 103 -4.79 11.60 21.91
N ALA A 104 -6.07 11.79 21.64
CA ALA A 104 -6.56 12.90 20.82
C ALA A 104 -6.42 14.25 21.54
N ALA A 105 -6.72 14.30 22.84
CA ALA A 105 -6.58 15.52 23.64
C ALA A 105 -5.11 15.94 23.83
N PHE A 106 -4.20 14.96 23.98
CA PHE A 106 -2.77 15.18 24.10
C PHE A 106 -2.02 15.09 22.76
N ALA A 107 -2.71 14.87 21.64
CA ALA A 107 -2.09 14.87 20.33
C ALA A 107 -1.54 16.26 20.05
N VAL A 108 -0.23 16.35 19.85
CA VAL A 108 0.38 17.57 19.34
C VAL A 108 -0.24 17.85 17.98
N ASP A 109 -0.78 19.06 17.78
CA ASP A 109 -1.39 19.48 16.52
C ASP A 109 -0.45 19.12 15.35
N PRO A 110 -0.88 18.26 14.41
CA PRO A 110 -0.08 17.86 13.26
C PRO A 110 0.49 19.06 12.49
N ALA A 111 -0.25 20.18 12.47
CA ALA A 111 0.21 21.40 11.83
C ALA A 111 1.40 22.03 12.58
N GLU A 112 1.46 21.94 13.90
CA GLU A 112 2.61 22.42 14.69
C GLU A 112 3.85 21.57 14.47
N VAL A 113 3.69 20.26 14.38
CA VAL A 113 4.79 19.34 14.04
C VAL A 113 5.33 19.67 12.63
N GLU A 114 4.44 19.91 11.67
CA GLU A 114 4.83 20.24 10.30
C GLU A 114 5.49 21.62 10.21
N ARG A 115 4.99 22.63 10.92
CA ARG A 115 5.64 23.95 11.02
C ARG A 115 7.09 23.83 11.51
N ARG A 116 7.33 23.04 12.56
CA ARG A 116 8.70 22.81 13.07
C ARG A 116 9.60 22.07 12.08
N ARG A 117 9.04 21.16 11.28
CA ARG A 117 9.80 20.45 10.22
C ARG A 117 10.17 21.40 9.10
N VAL A 118 9.21 22.20 8.62
CA VAL A 118 9.43 23.22 7.58
C VAL A 118 10.48 24.24 8.04
N GLU A 119 10.41 24.69 9.30
CA GLU A 119 11.40 25.64 9.83
C GLU A 119 12.83 25.06 9.85
N LYS A 120 12.98 23.77 10.19
CA LYS A 120 14.29 23.10 10.11
C LYS A 120 14.82 23.05 8.69
N ILE A 121 13.96 22.70 7.72
CA ILE A 121 14.33 22.64 6.31
C ILE A 121 14.72 24.03 5.79
N ASP A 122 13.96 25.07 6.12
CA ASP A 122 14.28 26.45 5.72
C ASP A 122 15.63 26.91 6.30
N ARG A 123 15.89 26.60 7.57
CA ARG A 123 17.16 26.91 8.23
C ARG A 123 18.34 26.21 7.58
N GLU A 124 18.17 24.94 7.23
CA GLU A 124 19.20 24.16 6.54
C GLU A 124 19.45 24.69 5.12
N LEU A 125 18.39 25.02 4.37
CA LEU A 125 18.49 25.59 3.03
C LEU A 125 19.21 26.95 3.05
N ARG A 126 18.88 27.82 4.00
CA ARG A 126 19.56 29.11 4.19
C ARG A 126 21.04 28.93 4.50
N ALA A 127 21.38 28.02 5.41
CA ALA A 127 22.77 27.72 5.74
C ALA A 127 23.56 27.20 4.52
N GLN A 128 22.94 26.38 3.66
CA GLN A 128 23.54 25.94 2.41
C GLN A 128 23.75 27.09 1.42
N VAL A 129 22.74 27.97 1.26
CA VAL A 129 22.84 29.16 0.39
C VAL A 129 23.96 30.09 0.86
N ASP A 130 24.07 30.35 2.16
CA ASP A 130 25.10 31.22 2.72
C ASP A 130 26.49 30.58 2.57
N LYS A 131 26.60 29.26 2.74
CA LYS A 131 27.83 28.51 2.47
C LYS A 131 28.24 28.60 1.00
N ILE A 132 27.29 28.48 0.08
CA ILE A 132 27.52 28.64 -1.36
C ILE A 132 27.98 30.08 -1.65
N LYS A 133 27.30 31.10 -1.14
CA LYS A 133 27.69 32.51 -1.28
C LYS A 133 29.10 32.77 -0.76
N ALA A 134 29.44 32.23 0.42
CA ALA A 134 30.77 32.36 1.00
C ALA A 134 31.85 31.63 0.16
N MET A 135 31.53 30.45 -0.37
CA MET A 135 32.43 29.74 -1.30
C MET A 135 32.65 30.53 -2.60
N PHE A 136 31.61 31.18 -3.14
CA PHE A 136 31.71 32.05 -4.32
C PHE A 136 32.40 33.40 -4.04
N ALA A 137 32.38 33.89 -2.80
CA ALA A 137 33.14 35.07 -2.40
C ALA A 137 34.64 34.77 -2.20
N ASN A 138 34.98 33.58 -1.67
CA ASN A 138 36.37 33.17 -1.43
C ASN A 138 37.06 32.55 -2.65
N LYS A 139 36.33 31.85 -3.54
CA LYS A 139 36.80 31.59 -4.89
C LYS A 139 36.58 32.88 -5.69
N GLY A 140 37.54 33.81 -5.61
CA GLY A 140 37.57 34.98 -6.49
C GLY A 140 37.35 34.53 -7.94
N VAL A 141 36.15 34.78 -8.45
CA VAL A 141 35.81 34.51 -9.84
C VAL A 141 36.61 35.51 -10.67
N PRO A 142 37.33 35.07 -11.72
CA PRO A 142 37.91 36.01 -12.67
C PRO A 142 36.75 36.83 -13.23
N VAL A 143 36.82 38.14 -13.01
CA VAL A 143 35.91 39.11 -13.62
C VAL A 143 36.09 39.01 -15.13
N VAL A 144 35.29 38.17 -15.78
CA VAL A 144 35.03 38.33 -17.21
C VAL A 144 34.22 39.60 -17.30
N LYS A 145 34.92 40.70 -17.63
CA LYS A 145 34.32 41.96 -18.03
C LYS A 145 33.33 41.64 -19.15
N LYS A 146 32.03 41.67 -18.83
CA LYS A 146 31.01 41.88 -19.84
C LYS A 146 31.20 43.33 -20.30
N GLU A 147 32.10 43.51 -21.25
CA GLU A 147 31.94 44.56 -22.23
C GLU A 147 30.53 44.42 -22.80
N THR A 148 29.79 45.50 -22.69
CA THR A 148 28.47 45.69 -23.29
C THR A 148 28.63 45.69 -24.80
N VAL A 149 28.69 44.49 -25.38
CA VAL A 149 28.43 44.28 -26.80
C VAL A 149 26.99 43.78 -26.87
N GLY A 150 26.08 44.70 -27.17
CA GLY A 150 24.70 44.40 -27.49
C GLY A 150 24.64 43.57 -28.75
N VAL A 151 24.65 42.24 -28.61
CA VAL A 151 24.38 41.29 -29.68
C VAL A 151 23.52 40.16 -29.10
N LYS A 152 22.21 40.30 -29.36
CA LYS A 152 21.25 39.24 -29.70
C LYS A 152 20.76 38.31 -28.57
N GLU A 153 19.88 38.81 -27.71
CA GLU A 153 18.85 37.99 -27.06
C GLU A 153 17.89 37.37 -28.09
N SER A 154 17.66 38.04 -29.23
CA SER A 154 16.85 37.52 -30.35
C SER A 154 17.45 36.28 -31.04
N ARG A 155 18.78 36.15 -31.10
CA ARG A 155 19.45 35.02 -31.77
C ARG A 155 19.33 33.73 -30.98
N ILE A 156 19.29 33.82 -29.65
CA ILE A 156 19.18 32.65 -28.78
C ILE A 156 17.77 32.04 -28.89
N GLU A 157 16.71 32.87 -28.96
CA GLU A 157 15.34 32.39 -29.18
C GLU A 157 15.12 31.81 -30.59
N GLU A 158 15.71 32.43 -31.61
CA GLU A 158 15.67 31.91 -32.98
C GLU A 158 16.39 30.56 -33.08
N ASP A 159 17.51 30.39 -32.40
CA ASP A 159 18.28 29.15 -32.45
C ASP A 159 17.58 28.04 -31.64
N GLU A 160 16.84 28.34 -30.57
CA GLU A 160 15.98 27.34 -29.88
C GLU A 160 14.85 26.81 -30.76
N LYS A 161 14.24 27.65 -31.60
CA LYS A 161 13.17 27.25 -32.54
C LYS A 161 13.67 26.37 -33.69
N LYS A 162 14.97 26.47 -34.02
CA LYS A 162 15.65 25.66 -35.05
C LYS A 162 16.08 24.28 -34.54
N ILE A 163 15.94 24.01 -33.25
CA ILE A 163 16.41 22.79 -32.61
C ILE A 163 15.24 21.83 -32.35
N LEU A 164 15.42 20.57 -32.74
CA LEU A 164 14.47 19.48 -32.54
C LEU A 164 15.04 18.44 -31.58
N ASN A 165 14.21 17.97 -30.67
CA ASN A 165 14.48 16.85 -29.77
C ASN A 165 13.89 15.57 -30.40
N VAL A 166 14.77 14.70 -30.88
CA VAL A 166 14.41 13.44 -31.53
C VAL A 166 14.59 12.30 -30.53
N ARG A 167 13.57 11.46 -30.36
CA ARG A 167 13.56 10.32 -29.43
C ARG A 167 13.22 9.03 -30.13
N TRP A 168 13.87 7.94 -29.74
CA TRP A 168 13.61 6.60 -30.29
C TRP A 168 13.85 5.50 -29.27
N GLU A 169 13.32 4.31 -29.52
CA GLU A 169 13.57 3.13 -28.71
C GLU A 169 14.86 2.44 -29.17
N LYS A 170 15.75 2.08 -28.26
CA LYS A 170 17.00 1.39 -28.62
C LYS A 170 16.74 -0.12 -28.59
N VAL A 171 16.38 -0.69 -29.74
CA VAL A 171 16.22 -2.14 -29.93
C VAL A 171 17.57 -2.73 -30.35
N ASP A 172 17.91 -3.89 -29.79
CA ASP A 172 19.26 -4.37 -29.43
C ASP A 172 20.36 -4.50 -30.50
N SER A 173 20.27 -3.95 -31.71
CA SER A 173 21.44 -3.91 -32.62
C SER A 173 21.44 -2.85 -33.73
N GLU A 174 20.38 -2.05 -33.91
CA GLU A 174 20.37 -0.95 -34.88
C GLU A 174 19.86 0.33 -34.22
N GLY A 175 20.77 1.05 -33.57
CA GLY A 175 20.50 2.42 -33.15
C GLY A 175 20.53 3.37 -34.34
N TYR A 176 19.78 4.47 -34.27
CA TYR A 176 19.95 5.57 -35.20
C TYR A 176 21.30 6.26 -34.95
N SER A 177 22.20 6.17 -35.92
CA SER A 177 23.47 6.90 -35.93
C SER A 177 23.26 8.36 -36.32
N ALA A 178 24.20 9.24 -35.93
CA ALA A 178 24.11 10.67 -36.22
C ALA A 178 24.06 10.95 -37.74
N GLU A 179 24.74 10.13 -38.54
CA GLU A 179 24.72 10.20 -40.01
C GLU A 179 23.36 9.85 -40.60
N ARG A 180 22.71 8.81 -40.07
CA ARG A 180 21.37 8.40 -40.52
C ARG A 180 20.31 9.44 -40.15
N LEU A 181 20.44 10.06 -38.98
CA LEU A 181 19.59 11.18 -38.59
C LEU A 181 19.83 12.38 -39.53
N ARG A 182 21.08 12.74 -39.83
CA ARG A 182 21.38 13.79 -40.82
C ARG A 182 20.73 13.52 -42.17
N GLU A 183 20.85 12.29 -42.70
CA GLU A 183 20.25 11.91 -43.99
C GLU A 183 18.71 12.01 -43.98
N LEU A 184 18.07 11.60 -42.88
CA LEU A 184 16.61 11.66 -42.74
C LEU A 184 16.10 13.10 -42.66
N PHE A 185 16.78 13.96 -41.89
CA PHE A 185 16.39 15.36 -41.73
C PHE A 185 16.85 16.25 -42.91
N SER A 186 17.88 15.83 -43.67
CA SER A 186 18.34 16.51 -44.88
C SER A 186 17.27 16.66 -45.96
N LYS A 187 16.22 15.82 -45.95
CA LYS A 187 15.07 15.92 -46.87
C LYS A 187 14.17 17.12 -46.58
N PHE A 188 14.23 17.66 -45.37
CA PHE A 188 13.37 18.74 -44.89
C PHE A 188 14.11 20.07 -44.78
N GLY A 189 15.43 20.02 -44.65
CA GLY A 189 16.32 21.17 -44.73
C GLY A 189 17.75 20.79 -44.39
N GLU A 190 18.68 21.71 -44.62
CA GLU A 190 20.09 21.51 -44.27
C GLU A 190 20.25 21.36 -42.74
N VAL A 191 20.95 20.31 -42.31
CA VAL A 191 21.17 20.00 -40.89
C VAL A 191 22.53 20.54 -40.47
N LYS A 192 22.56 21.46 -39.50
CA LYS A 192 23.80 22.08 -38.99
C LYS A 192 24.55 21.16 -38.04
N ASP A 193 23.85 20.56 -37.09
CA ASP A 193 24.47 19.65 -36.12
C ASP A 193 23.50 18.58 -35.61
N VAL A 194 24.03 17.41 -35.25
CA VAL A 194 23.28 16.30 -34.65
C VAL A 194 24.06 15.74 -33.47
N VAL A 195 23.52 15.95 -32.27
CA VAL A 195 24.12 15.50 -31.00
C VAL A 195 23.28 14.39 -30.39
N ILE A 196 23.83 13.17 -30.30
CA ILE A 196 23.17 12.05 -29.63
C ILE A 196 23.42 12.12 -28.13
N ARG A 197 22.35 12.23 -27.34
CA ARG A 197 22.37 12.13 -25.87
C ARG A 197 21.82 10.77 -25.46
N SER A 198 22.71 9.86 -25.08
CA SER A 198 22.28 8.61 -24.42
C SER A 198 22.20 8.84 -22.91
N ASN A 199 21.04 8.57 -22.31
CA ASN A 199 20.88 8.65 -20.86
C ASN A 199 21.29 7.31 -20.23
N LYS A 200 22.33 7.34 -19.39
CA LYS A 200 22.95 6.15 -18.76
C LYS A 200 21.99 5.39 -17.83
N GLU A 201 20.94 6.04 -17.31
CA GLU A 201 19.92 5.43 -16.43
C GLU A 201 18.75 4.77 -17.20
N LYS A 202 18.41 5.26 -18.40
CA LYS A 202 17.28 4.75 -19.21
C LYS A 202 17.77 4.03 -20.45
N LYS A 203 18.36 2.83 -20.25
CA LYS A 203 19.01 2.01 -21.29
C LYS A 203 18.16 1.71 -22.54
N LYS A 204 16.82 1.82 -22.44
CA LYS A 204 15.88 1.46 -23.52
C LYS A 204 15.54 2.59 -24.51
N ARG A 205 15.94 3.85 -24.27
CA ARG A 205 15.55 4.99 -25.14
C ARG A 205 16.76 5.84 -25.55
N GLY A 206 16.91 6.07 -26.85
CA GLY A 206 17.84 7.03 -27.43
C GLY A 206 17.22 8.42 -27.54
N GLN A 207 18.03 9.46 -27.35
CA GLN A 207 17.65 10.84 -27.58
C GLN A 207 18.73 11.52 -28.44
N ALA A 208 18.34 12.37 -29.37
CA ALA A 208 19.24 13.26 -30.11
C ALA A 208 18.66 14.67 -30.17
N LEU A 209 19.57 15.62 -30.33
CA LEU A 209 19.28 17.01 -30.61
C LEU A 209 19.72 17.28 -32.04
N VAL A 210 18.81 17.75 -32.89
CA VAL A 210 19.07 18.08 -34.30
C VAL A 210 18.88 19.57 -34.47
N GLU A 211 19.92 20.28 -34.90
CA GLU A 211 19.86 21.69 -35.25
C GLU A 211 19.67 21.83 -36.77
N MET A 212 18.58 22.47 -37.18
CA MET A 212 18.28 22.76 -38.59
C MET A 212 18.82 24.13 -38.99
N ALA A 213 19.14 24.31 -40.28
CA ALA A 213 19.58 25.59 -40.80
C ALA A 213 18.47 26.64 -40.83
N THR A 214 17.22 26.22 -41.06
CA THR A 214 16.03 27.08 -41.16
C THR A 214 14.92 26.66 -40.19
N GLU A 215 14.15 27.63 -39.71
CA GLU A 215 13.01 27.41 -38.81
C GLU A 215 11.87 26.67 -39.52
N GLU A 216 11.64 26.98 -40.80
CA GLU A 216 10.64 26.31 -41.62
C GLU A 216 10.93 24.80 -41.77
N ALA A 217 12.20 24.42 -41.89
CA ALA A 217 12.61 23.03 -41.94
C ALA A 217 12.36 22.31 -40.60
N ALA A 218 12.52 23.02 -39.48
CA ALA A 218 12.22 22.48 -38.15
C ALA A 218 10.71 22.26 -37.94
N VAL A 219 9.86 23.16 -38.44
CA VAL A 219 8.40 23.02 -38.37
C VAL A 219 7.90 21.91 -39.30
N ALA A 220 8.42 21.85 -40.53
CA ALA A 220 8.09 20.79 -41.48
C ALA A 220 8.47 19.40 -40.94
N ALA A 221 9.53 19.33 -40.12
CA ALA A 221 9.99 18.10 -39.50
C ALA A 221 9.24 17.68 -38.23
N LEU A 222 8.30 18.48 -37.72
CA LEU A 222 7.54 18.14 -36.52
C LEU A 222 6.29 17.29 -36.83
N GLY A 223 5.75 17.40 -38.04
CA GLY A 223 4.48 16.79 -38.44
C GLY A 223 4.57 15.39 -39.06
N ASN A 224 5.78 14.87 -39.28
CA ASN A 224 6.00 13.61 -39.99
C ASN A 224 6.50 12.51 -39.04
N VAL A 225 6.07 11.27 -39.31
CA VAL A 225 6.59 10.09 -38.60
C VAL A 225 7.88 9.68 -39.29
N TYR A 226 9.00 9.82 -38.58
CA TYR A 226 10.32 9.45 -39.07
C TYR A 226 10.69 8.04 -38.62
N GLY A 227 11.66 7.41 -39.27
CA GLY A 227 12.25 6.14 -38.81
C GLY A 227 11.83 4.89 -39.60
N ASN A 228 12.38 3.75 -39.18
CA ASN A 228 12.01 2.43 -39.69
C ASN A 228 10.59 2.08 -39.23
N LEU A 229 9.83 1.34 -40.06
CA LEU A 229 8.45 0.91 -39.77
C LEU A 229 8.32 0.20 -38.40
N SER A 230 9.39 -0.46 -37.94
CA SER A 230 9.43 -1.17 -36.66
C SER A 230 9.79 -0.27 -35.45
N ASN A 231 10.24 0.97 -35.66
CA ASN A 231 10.67 1.87 -34.58
C ASN A 231 10.57 3.35 -35.01
N PRO A 232 9.39 3.98 -34.83
CA PRO A 232 9.18 5.37 -35.22
C PRO A 232 10.00 6.33 -34.33
N LEU A 233 10.66 7.27 -34.98
CA LEU A 233 11.31 8.43 -34.38
C LEU A 233 10.24 9.46 -33.99
N LEU A 234 10.29 9.90 -32.74
CA LEU A 234 9.45 10.97 -32.20
C LEU A 234 10.22 12.28 -32.24
N VAL A 235 9.74 13.24 -33.00
CA VAL A 235 10.33 14.58 -33.14
C VAL A 235 9.52 15.56 -32.31
N LEU A 236 10.17 16.36 -31.48
CA LEU A 236 9.55 17.37 -30.62
C LEU A 236 10.33 18.69 -30.73
N PRO A 237 9.69 19.87 -30.62
CA PRO A 237 10.41 21.13 -30.56
C PRO A 237 11.23 21.23 -29.26
N TYR A 238 12.41 21.84 -29.33
CA TYR A 238 13.19 22.16 -28.14
C TYR A 238 12.57 23.37 -27.39
N GLY A 239 12.70 23.41 -26.06
CA GLY A 239 12.21 24.54 -25.24
C GLY A 239 10.73 24.50 -24.79
N LYS A 240 9.80 23.84 -25.52
CA LYS A 240 8.45 23.59 -24.98
C LYS A 240 8.47 22.39 -24.04
N LYS A 241 8.32 22.62 -22.73
CA LYS A 241 7.94 21.58 -21.77
C LYS A 241 6.51 21.15 -22.08
N VAL A 242 6.37 20.19 -22.99
CA VAL A 242 5.10 19.48 -23.18
C VAL A 242 4.91 18.62 -21.93
N ALA A 243 3.95 19.00 -21.08
CA ALA A 243 3.44 18.13 -20.03
C ALA A 243 3.10 16.79 -20.67
N ALA A 244 3.55 15.70 -20.05
CA ALA A 244 3.50 14.34 -20.54
C ALA A 244 2.27 14.04 -21.42
N THR A 245 2.44 14.16 -22.74
CA THR A 245 1.49 13.61 -23.71
C THR A 245 1.87 12.15 -23.89
N THR A 246 1.02 11.33 -23.31
CA THR A 246 0.91 9.89 -23.48
C THR A 246 1.01 9.50 -24.94
N ILE A 247 1.85 8.50 -25.20
CA ILE A 247 1.93 7.75 -26.45
C ILE A 247 0.53 7.16 -26.72
N PRO A 248 -0.08 7.35 -27.91
CA PRO A 248 -1.23 6.57 -28.30
C PRO A 248 -0.72 5.21 -28.79
N THR A 249 -0.81 4.19 -27.94
CA THR A 249 -0.75 2.79 -28.38
C THR A 249 -2.16 2.41 -28.79
N ARG A 250 -2.33 2.06 -30.05
CA ARG A 250 -3.62 1.68 -30.64
C ARG A 250 -4.01 0.25 -30.20
N GLU A 251 -5.22 0.19 -29.63
CA GLU A 251 -6.19 -0.92 -29.57
C GLU A 251 -5.87 -2.15 -28.70
N SER A 252 -6.40 -2.14 -27.48
CA SER A 252 -7.41 -3.12 -27.04
C SER A 252 -8.24 -2.56 -25.88
N ASP A 253 -9.56 -2.52 -26.11
CA ASP A 253 -10.69 -2.46 -25.17
C ASP A 253 -10.55 -1.75 -23.82
N GLY A 254 -11.33 -0.68 -23.64
CA GLY A 254 -11.68 -0.15 -22.31
C GLY A 254 -11.80 1.37 -22.24
N LEU A 255 -12.91 1.93 -22.72
CA LEU A 255 -13.30 3.32 -22.49
C LEU A 255 -13.65 3.54 -21.00
N ASN A 256 -12.81 4.26 -20.27
CA ASN A 256 -13.18 4.96 -19.03
C ASN A 256 -12.23 6.14 -18.78
N ILE A 257 -12.47 7.26 -19.48
CA ILE A 257 -11.93 8.57 -19.13
C ILE A 257 -13.09 9.55 -19.17
N PHE A 258 -13.90 9.60 -18.11
CA PHE A 258 -14.84 10.70 -17.82
C PHE A 258 -15.23 10.72 -16.32
N SER A 259 -14.28 10.53 -15.41
CA SER A 259 -14.52 10.65 -13.95
C SER A 259 -14.18 12.05 -13.44
N GLY A 260 -14.96 13.04 -13.86
CA GLY A 260 -14.78 14.41 -13.36
C GLY A 260 -15.95 15.39 -13.56
N ILE A 261 -17.00 15.05 -14.31
CA ILE A 261 -18.07 16.01 -14.64
C ILE A 261 -19.48 15.55 -14.19
N ASN A 262 -19.68 14.30 -13.73
CA ASN A 262 -21.04 13.79 -13.45
C ASN A 262 -21.33 13.35 -12.00
N HIS A 263 -20.40 13.51 -11.06
CA HIS A 263 -20.66 13.15 -9.66
C HIS A 263 -21.62 14.12 -8.97
N GLN A 264 -21.50 15.42 -9.24
CA GLN A 264 -22.37 16.44 -8.62
C GLN A 264 -23.85 16.25 -9.00
N ALA A 265 -24.14 16.05 -10.29
CA ALA A 265 -25.51 15.85 -10.77
C ALA A 265 -26.14 14.53 -10.27
N TYR A 266 -25.32 13.51 -10.01
CA TYR A 266 -25.77 12.25 -9.42
C TYR A 266 -26.04 12.41 -7.92
N GLU A 267 -25.18 13.12 -7.20
CA GLU A 267 -25.39 13.46 -5.78
C GLU A 267 -26.65 14.31 -5.59
N ASP A 268 -26.88 15.30 -6.45
CA ASP A 268 -28.08 16.14 -6.44
C ASP A 268 -29.36 15.31 -6.70
N ASN A 269 -29.33 14.37 -7.65
CA ASN A 269 -30.47 13.49 -7.93
C ASN A 269 -30.78 12.53 -6.76
N ILE A 270 -29.76 12.07 -6.05
CA ILE A 270 -29.92 11.21 -4.87
C ILE A 270 -30.49 11.99 -3.68
N LEU A 271 -30.03 13.22 -3.46
CA LEU A 271 -30.55 14.12 -2.43
C LEU A 271 -32.04 14.43 -2.65
N GLU A 272 -32.43 14.72 -3.89
CA GLU A 272 -33.82 15.01 -4.24
C GLU A 272 -34.73 13.79 -4.00
N LYS A 273 -34.27 12.58 -4.35
CA LYS A 273 -35.00 11.33 -4.06
C LYS A 273 -35.14 11.06 -2.56
N LEU A 274 -34.13 11.36 -1.76
CA LEU A 274 -34.16 11.23 -0.31
C LEU A 274 -35.15 12.21 0.35
N GLN A 275 -35.17 13.47 -0.11
CA GLN A 275 -36.11 14.48 0.36
C GLN A 275 -37.55 14.11 0.02
N LYS A 276 -37.82 13.68 -1.21
CA LYS A 276 -39.15 13.26 -1.65
C LYS A 276 -39.65 12.00 -0.92
N ALA A 277 -38.75 11.07 -0.60
CA ALA A 277 -39.08 9.91 0.23
C ALA A 277 -39.44 10.32 1.67
N ALA A 278 -38.72 11.29 2.25
CA ALA A 278 -39.00 11.82 3.57
C ALA A 278 -40.34 12.58 3.63
N GLU A 279 -40.68 13.36 2.61
CA GLU A 279 -41.98 14.02 2.51
C GLU A 279 -43.13 13.02 2.34
N ASN A 280 -42.95 11.99 1.51
CA ASN A 280 -43.94 10.93 1.35
C ASN A 280 -44.14 10.11 2.62
N GLN A 281 -43.11 9.97 3.46
CA GLN A 281 -43.24 9.36 4.78
C GLN A 281 -43.97 10.29 5.77
N ARG A 282 -43.73 11.60 5.69
CA ARG A 282 -44.45 12.60 6.50
C ARG A 282 -45.92 12.74 6.12
N GLN A 283 -46.29 12.56 4.86
CA GLN A 283 -47.69 12.59 4.41
C GLN A 283 -48.44 11.27 4.66
N LYS A 284 -47.73 10.19 4.99
CA LYS A 284 -48.30 8.87 5.33
C LYS A 284 -48.40 8.60 6.83
N ALA A 285 -47.96 9.54 7.67
CA ALA A 285 -48.10 9.53 9.13
C ALA A 285 -49.18 10.53 9.54
#